data_AF-K9ASN2-F1
#
_entry.id   AF-K9ASN2-F1
#
_cell.length_a   1.000
_cell.length_b   1.000
_cell.length_c   1.000
_cell.angle_alpha   90.00
_cell.angle_beta   90.00
_cell.angle_gamma   90.00
#
_symmetry.space_group_name_H-M   'P 1'
#
loop_
_entity.id
_entity.type
_entity.pdbx_description
1 polymer ?
#
loop_
_entity_poly.entity_id
_entity_poly.type
_entity_poly.pdbx_seq_one_letter_code
_entity_poly.pdbx_strand_id
1 'polypeptide(L)' 'MLLGCLAATGVAAACAFIDFRLGAFVLAAVPGGLALMRSMPSPWGEFWVNRSKGVDILTCLIFTALLVGLAIVVPQSR' A
#
# COMPACT_ATOMS: atom_id res chain seq x y z
N MET A 1 8.56 -0.88 -11.16
CA MET A 1 7.47 -1.09 -10.18
C MET A 1 8.02 -1.35 -8.79
N LEU A 2 8.77 -2.43 -8.55
CA LEU A 2 9.35 -2.75 -7.23
C LEU A 2 10.25 -1.65 -6.63
N LEU A 3 11.10 -1.01 -7.44
CA LEU A 3 11.91 0.13 -6.99
C LEU A 3 11.05 1.31 -6.52
N GLY A 4 9.91 1.56 -7.20
CA GLY A 4 8.95 2.59 -6.82
C GLY A 4 8.24 2.25 -5.50
N CYS A 5 7.88 0.97 -5.30
CA CYS A 5 7.35 0.50 -4.01
C CYS A 5 8.37 0.67 -2.89
N LEU A 6 9.63 0.29 -3.12
CA LEU A 6 10.71 0.45 -2.15
C LEU A 6 10.92 1.93 -1.78
N ALA A 7 10.96 2.82 -2.77
CA ALA A 7 11.06 4.25 -2.53
C ALA A 7 9.86 4.79 -1.73
N ALA A 8 8.64 4.40 -2.09
CA ALA A 8 7.43 4.82 -1.38
C ALA A 8 7.38 4.30 0.07
N THR A 9 7.83 3.07 0.32
CA THR A 9 8.01 2.54 1.68
C THR A 9 9.05 3.33 2.47
N GLY A 10 10.16 3.74 1.83
CA GLY A 10 11.16 4.62 2.45
C GLY A 10 10.59 5.99 2.83
N VAL A 11 9.77 6.59 1.96
CA VAL A 11 9.06 7.84 2.26
C VAL A 11 8.07 7.65 3.41
N ALA A 12 7.29 6.56 3.40
CA ALA A 12 6.37 6.25 4.49
C ALA A 12 7.09 6.10 5.83
N ALA A 13 8.25 5.44 5.85
CA ALA A 13 9.08 5.30 7.03
C ALA A 13 9.58 6.67 7.54
N ALA A 14 10.04 7.55 6.64
CA ALA A 14 10.43 8.91 7.00
C ALA A 14 9.26 9.71 7.59
N CYS A 15 8.06 9.60 7.00
CA CYS A 15 6.84 10.23 7.52
C CYS A 15 6.46 9.72 8.91
N ALA A 16 6.64 8.42 9.19
CA ALA A 16 6.31 7.83 10.48
C ALA A 16 7.15 8.39 11.65
N PHE A 17 8.35 8.92 11.40
CA PHE A 17 9.15 9.61 12.42
C PHE A 17 8.59 10.99 12.82
N ILE A 18 7.83 11.62 11.93
CA ILE A 18 7.22 12.94 12.16
C ILE A 18 5.83 12.75 12.76
N ASP A 19 5.02 11.93 12.09
CA ASP A 19 3.63 11.67 12.44
C ASP A 19 3.28 10.24 12.01
N PHE A 20 2.99 9.39 13.00
CA PHE A 20 2.67 7.98 12.77
C PHE A 20 1.48 7.81 11.82
N ARG A 21 0.47 8.69 11.92
CA ARG A 21 -0.73 8.64 11.09
C ARG A 21 -0.38 8.92 9.64
N LEU A 22 0.40 9.97 9.40
CA LEU A 22 0.89 10.30 8.06
C LEU A 22 1.70 9.13 7.47
N GLY A 23 2.63 8.57 8.24
CA GLY A 23 3.41 7.40 7.83
C GLY A 23 2.53 6.20 7.47
N ALA A 24 1.51 5.91 8.27
CA ALA A 24 0.57 4.81 8.03
C ALA A 24 -0.27 5.03 6.77
N PHE A 25 -0.77 6.25 6.52
CA PHE A 25 -1.50 6.57 5.29
C PHE A 25 -0.63 6.49 4.04
N VAL A 26 0.59 7.04 4.10
CA VAL A 26 1.54 6.97 2.98
C VAL A 26 1.92 5.53 2.69
N LEU A 27 2.11 4.70 3.72
CA LEU A 27 2.39 3.28 3.54
C LEU A 27 1.19 2.53 2.94
N ALA A 28 -0.03 2.85 3.37
CA ALA A 28 -1.25 2.22 2.87
C ALA A 28 -1.50 2.51 1.38
N ALA A 29 -1.06 3.67 0.88
CA ALA A 29 -1.14 4.01 -0.53
C ALA A 29 -0.35 3.04 -1.42
N VAL A 30 0.69 2.37 -0.90
CA VAL A 30 1.51 1.41 -1.66
C VAL A 30 0.72 0.16 -2.07
N PRO A 31 0.20 -0.67 -1.14
CA PRO A 31 -0.63 -1.81 -1.50
C PRO A 31 -1.93 -1.36 -2.20
N GLY A 32 -2.51 -0.21 -1.84
CA GLY A 32 -3.71 0.30 -2.51
C GLY A 32 -3.46 0.64 -3.98
N GLY A 33 -2.35 1.30 -4.27
CA GLY A 33 -1.91 1.59 -5.64
C GLY A 33 -1.56 0.33 -6.43
N LEU A 34 -0.96 -0.67 -5.79
CA LEU A 34 -0.69 -1.97 -6.41
C LEU A 34 -1.99 -2.72 -6.76
N ALA A 35 -2.98 -2.70 -5.88
CA ALA A 35 -4.30 -3.27 -6.14
C ALA A 35 -4.98 -2.60 -7.34
N LEU A 36 -4.89 -1.26 -7.42
CA LEU A 36 -5.43 -0.48 -8.54
C LEU A 36 -4.69 -0.76 -9.85
N MET A 37 -3.36 -0.77 -9.85
CA MET A 37 -2.60 -1.15 -11.05
C MET A 37 -2.95 -2.57 -11.48
N ARG A 38 -3.10 -3.49 -10.53
CA ARG A 38 -3.46 -4.88 -10.84
C ARG A 38 -4.89 -5.01 -11.34
N SER A 39 -5.82 -4.13 -10.96
CA SER A 39 -7.19 -4.14 -11.47
C SER A 39 -7.33 -3.55 -12.88
N MET A 40 -6.35 -2.78 -13.36
CA MET A 40 -6.37 -2.22 -14.71
C MET A 40 -6.41 -3.30 -15.81
N PRO A 41 -7.00 -2.97 -16.97
CA PRO A 41 -6.98 -3.83 -18.15
C PRO A 41 -5.56 -3.99 -18.71
N SER A 42 -5.38 -4.94 -19.63
CA SER A 42 -4.12 -5.18 -20.33
C SER A 42 -3.64 -3.91 -21.06
N PRO A 43 -2.33 -3.60 -21.08
CA PRO A 43 -1.19 -4.39 -20.56
C PRO A 43 -0.88 -4.15 -19.08
N TRP A 44 -1.46 -3.12 -18.48
CA TRP A 44 -1.10 -2.64 -17.13
C TRP A 44 -1.42 -3.64 -16.02
N GLY A 45 -2.46 -4.45 -16.20
CA GLY A 45 -2.80 -5.50 -15.26
C GLY A 45 -1.89 -6.73 -15.33
N GLU A 46 -1.09 -6.93 -16.38
CA GLU A 46 -0.44 -8.21 -16.67
C GLU A 46 1.04 -8.31 -16.25
N PHE A 47 1.58 -7.34 -15.52
CA PHE A 47 2.99 -7.37 -15.08
C PHE A 47 3.36 -8.57 -14.19
N TRP A 48 2.38 -9.25 -13.59
CA TRP A 48 2.56 -10.36 -12.65
C TRP A 48 1.80 -11.59 -13.14
N VAL A 49 2.34 -12.25 -14.17
CA VAL A 49 1.69 -13.41 -14.84
C VAL A 49 1.74 -14.69 -14.00
N ASN A 50 2.66 -14.78 -13.04
CA ASN A 50 2.94 -16.01 -12.28
C ASN A 50 2.05 -16.20 -11.03
N ARG A 51 1.03 -15.36 -10.82
CA ARG A 51 0.21 -15.35 -9.61
C ARG A 51 -1.25 -15.02 -9.90
N SER A 52 -2.15 -15.58 -9.09
CA SER A 52 -3.60 -15.33 -9.21
C SER A 52 -3.93 -13.85 -9.00
N LYS A 53 -4.50 -13.24 -10.05
CA LYS A 53 -4.89 -11.82 -10.08
C LYS A 53 -5.82 -11.44 -8.93
N GLY A 54 -6.83 -12.27 -8.67
CA GLY A 54 -7.83 -12.00 -7.64
C GLY A 54 -7.23 -12.06 -6.23
N VAL A 55 -6.36 -13.03 -5.96
CA VAL A 55 -5.69 -13.17 -4.66
C VAL A 55 -4.78 -11.98 -4.40
N ASP A 56 -4.00 -11.55 -5.40
CA ASP A 56 -3.12 -10.37 -5.25
C ASP A 56 -3.89 -9.09 -4.91
N ILE A 57 -4.96 -8.82 -5.65
CA ILE A 57 -5.80 -7.64 -5.43
C ILE A 57 -6.41 -7.69 -4.03
N LEU A 58 -6.99 -8.83 -3.65
CA LEU A 58 -7.62 -9.00 -2.34
C LEU A 58 -6.62 -8.81 -1.19
N THR A 59 -5.45 -9.45 -1.28
CA THR A 59 -4.40 -9.31 -0.27
C THR A 59 -3.94 -7.86 -0.14
N CYS A 60 -3.70 -7.17 -1.26
CA CYS A 60 -3.32 -5.76 -1.25
C CYS A 60 -4.39 -4.86 -0.63
N LEU A 61 -5.68 -5.08 -0.93
CA LEU A 61 -6.77 -4.32 -0.33
C LEU A 61 -6.90 -4.57 1.17
N ILE A 62 -6.72 -5.82 1.63
CA ILE A 62 -6.73 -6.16 3.06
C ILE A 62 -5.62 -5.41 3.79
N PHE A 63 -4.39 -5.45 3.29
CA PHE A 63 -3.28 -4.72 3.92
C PHE A 63 -3.49 -3.21 3.90
N THR A 64 -4.03 -2.66 2.81
CA THR A 64 -4.39 -1.25 2.72
C THR A 64 -5.40 -0.86 3.81
N ALA A 65 -6.48 -1.64 3.94
CA ALA A 65 -7.52 -1.42 4.94
C ALA A 65 -6.98 -1.55 6.37
N LEU A 66 -6.11 -2.54 6.64
CA LEU A 66 -5.48 -2.71 7.94
C LEU A 66 -4.59 -1.51 8.30
N LEU A 67 -3.77 -1.01 7.37
CA LEU A 67 -2.89 0.14 7.60
C LEU A 67 -3.69 1.43 7.83
N VAL A 68 -4.74 1.66 7.04
CA VAL A 68 -5.68 2.78 7.25
C VAL A 68 -6.39 2.64 8.60
N GLY A 69 -6.85 1.45 8.94
CA GLY A 69 -7.49 1.15 10.22
C GLY A 69 -6.56 1.44 11.40
N LEU A 70 -5.30 1.01 11.31
CA LEU A 70 -4.28 1.32 12.31
C LEU A 70 -4.06 2.83 12.45
N ALA A 71 -3.98 3.58 11.33
CA ALA A 71 -3.86 5.03 11.38
C ALA A 71 -5.03 5.69 12.13
N ILE A 72 -6.24 5.14 12.01
CA ILE A 72 -7.43 5.68 12.65
C ILE A 72 -7.49 5.31 14.14
N VAL A 73 -7.23 4.04 14.47
CA VAL A 73 -7.42 3.46 15.81
C VAL A 73 -6.28 3.84 16.76
N VAL A 74 -5.04 3.91 16.28
CA VAL A 74 -3.89 4.21 17.14
C VAL A 74 -4.01 5.66 17.65
N PRO A 75 -4.08 5.87 18.97
CA PRO A 75 -4.13 7.20 19.54
C PRO A 75 -2.85 7.96 19.18
N GLN A 76 -2.99 9.23 18.82
CA GLN A 76 -1.85 10.12 18.66
C GLN A 76 -1.31 10.45 20.05
N SER A 77 -0.26 9.76 20.48
CA SER A 77 0.50 10.18 21.65
C SER A 77 1.25 11.47 21.29
N ARG A 78 0.71 12.60 21.73
CA ARG A 78 1.54 13.73 22.16
C ARG A 78 1.80 13.60 23.65
#